data_AF-A0A7L3LCH7-F1
#
_entry.id   AF-A0A7L3LCH7-F1
#
_cell.length_a   1.000
_cell.length_b   1.000
_cell.length_c   1.000
_cell.angle_alpha   90.00
_cell.angle_beta   90.00
_cell.angle_gamma   90.00
#
_symmetry.space_group_name_H-M   'P 1'
#
loop_
_entity.id
_entity.type
_entity.pdbx_description
1 polymer ?
#
loop_
_entity_poly.entity_id
_entity_poly.type
_entity_poly.pdbx_seq_one_letter_code
_entity_poly.pdbx_strand_id
1 'polypeptide(L)'
;MVEVTVTPQSSLADRPVKIQVRGLSPSQLVTLRAVLKDERGEIFQSCAFFRADGAGEVDPSLHPALGGNYSGIWPMGLFWFLQPDTLFRRLVKRDVAGSPFLVHLEVFNGLLLAKEPQEQALASCEAQRWYVGPGVQRVAIKEGRVRGALFLPP
;
A
#
# COMPACT_ATOMS: atom_id res chain seq x y z
N MET A 1 16.35 13.13 -9.69
CA MET A 1 14.99 13.34 -9.14
C MET A 1 14.62 12.08 -8.39
N VAL A 2 14.02 12.20 -7.21
CA VAL A 2 13.60 11.03 -6.42
C VAL A 2 12.35 10.44 -7.07
N GLU A 3 12.28 9.12 -7.13
CA GLU A 3 11.13 8.39 -7.69
C GLU A 3 10.76 7.23 -6.77
N VAL A 4 9.46 6.97 -6.62
CA VAL A 4 8.93 5.75 -5.99
C VAL A 4 8.01 5.03 -6.96
N THR A 5 8.22 3.74 -7.13
CA THR A 5 7.43 2.91 -8.04
C THR A 5 6.86 1.70 -7.33
N VAL A 6 5.67 1.29 -7.76
CA VAL A 6 5.06 0.00 -7.40
C VAL A 6 4.81 -0.79 -8.68
N THR A 7 5.41 -1.98 -8.76
CA THR A 7 5.31 -2.84 -9.95
C THR A 7 4.72 -4.21 -9.58
N PRO A 8 3.63 -4.64 -10.22
CA PRO A 8 2.77 -3.86 -11.11
C PRO A 8 1.99 -2.76 -10.37
N GLN A 9 1.69 -1.65 -11.06
CA GLN A 9 0.93 -0.54 -10.49
C GLN A 9 -0.52 -0.92 -10.21
N SER A 10 -1.11 -1.80 -11.03
CA SER A 10 -2.45 -2.35 -10.84
C SER A 10 -2.36 -3.87 -10.68
N SER A 11 -2.89 -4.38 -9.57
CA SER A 11 -2.80 -5.79 -9.19
C SER A 11 -3.96 -6.23 -8.33
N LEU A 12 -4.15 -7.54 -8.20
CA LEU A 12 -5.06 -8.08 -7.20
C LEU A 12 -4.47 -7.89 -5.80
N ALA A 13 -5.35 -7.67 -4.82
CA ALA A 13 -5.00 -7.38 -3.44
C ALA A 13 -4.24 -8.52 -2.75
N ASP A 14 -4.38 -9.76 -3.25
CA ASP A 14 -3.68 -10.96 -2.79
C ASP A 14 -2.33 -11.20 -3.50
N ARG A 15 -1.99 -10.40 -4.53
CA ARG A 15 -0.74 -10.56 -5.29
C ARG A 15 0.36 -9.66 -4.75
N PRO A 16 1.61 -10.15 -4.67
CA PRO A 16 2.72 -9.30 -4.25
C PRO A 16 2.97 -8.20 -5.29
N VAL A 17 3.50 -7.07 -4.82
CA VAL A 17 4.04 -6.00 -5.65
C VAL A 17 5.46 -5.69 -5.19
N LYS A 18 6.26 -5.18 -6.12
CA LYS A 18 7.61 -4.70 -5.83
C LYS A 18 7.57 -3.19 -5.64
N ILE A 19 8.05 -2.72 -4.49
CA ILE A 19 8.25 -1.29 -4.23
C ILE A 19 9.72 -0.97 -4.47
N GLN A 20 10.01 0.10 -5.20
CA GLN A 20 11.38 0.61 -5.34
C GLN A 20 11.41 2.13 -5.23
N VAL A 21 12.42 2.65 -4.54
CA VAL A 21 12.74 4.08 -4.50
C VAL A 21 14.11 4.29 -5.10
N ARG A 22 14.25 5.30 -5.95
CA ARG A 22 15.50 5.63 -6.64
C ARG A 22 15.77 7.12 -6.59
N GLY A 23 17.01 7.50 -6.90
CA GLY A 23 17.43 8.89 -7.00
C GLY A 23 17.65 9.59 -5.66
N LEU A 24 17.80 8.82 -4.58
CA LEU A 24 18.23 9.32 -3.27
C LEU A 24 19.75 9.56 -3.25
N SER A 25 20.23 10.28 -2.25
CA SER A 25 21.67 10.33 -1.97
C SER A 25 22.13 9.01 -1.33
N PRO A 26 23.38 8.56 -1.56
CA PRO A 26 23.90 7.37 -0.91
C PRO A 26 23.77 7.44 0.61
N SER A 27 23.33 6.35 1.26
CA SER A 27 23.11 6.29 2.71
C SER A 27 22.07 7.28 3.27
N GLN A 28 21.27 7.94 2.44
CA GLN A 28 20.21 8.85 2.86
C GLN A 28 19.17 8.08 3.68
N LEU A 29 18.78 8.65 4.82
CA LEU A 29 17.64 8.16 5.61
C LEU A 29 16.35 8.70 5.02
N VAL A 30 15.38 7.82 4.82
CA VAL A 30 14.05 8.16 4.29
C VAL A 30 12.96 7.44 5.06
N THR A 31 11.77 8.01 5.03
CA THR A 31 10.54 7.35 5.48
C THR A 31 9.71 6.98 4.26
N LEU A 32 9.35 5.71 4.14
CA LEU A 32 8.30 5.27 3.24
C LEU A 32 6.99 5.22 4.00
N ARG A 33 5.95 5.82 3.44
CA ARG A 33 4.60 5.84 3.99
C ARG A 33 3.62 5.30 2.96
N ALA A 34 2.71 4.44 3.39
CA ALA A 34 1.56 4.02 2.60
C ALA A 34 0.28 4.52 3.26
N VAL A 35 -0.63 5.08 2.46
CA VAL A 35 -1.90 5.63 2.91
C VAL A 35 -3.03 5.08 2.03
N LEU A 36 -4.11 4.67 2.65
CA LEU A 36 -5.30 4.13 2.02
C LEU A 36 -6.53 4.75 2.67
N LYS A 37 -7.49 5.21 1.87
CA LYS A 37 -8.82 5.58 2.35
C LYS A 37 -9.82 4.48 2.00
N ASP A 38 -10.52 3.96 2.99
CA ASP A 38 -11.50 2.89 2.78
C ASP A 38 -12.87 3.42 2.29
N GLU A 39 -13.82 2.51 2.03
CA GLU A 39 -15.14 2.88 1.52
C GLU A 39 -16.05 3.60 2.54
N ARG A 40 -15.63 3.66 3.81
CA ARG A 40 -16.29 4.47 4.86
C ARG A 40 -15.59 5.82 5.06
N GLY A 41 -14.51 6.06 4.32
CA GLY A 41 -13.68 7.25 4.44
C GLY A 41 -12.67 7.20 5.59
N GLU A 42 -12.49 6.05 6.23
CA GLU A 42 -11.46 5.87 7.26
C GLU A 42 -10.09 5.78 6.58
N ILE A 43 -9.11 6.48 7.16
CA ILE A 43 -7.73 6.44 6.69
C ILE A 43 -7.01 5.29 7.40
N PHE A 44 -6.28 4.50 6.62
CA PHE A 44 -5.34 3.50 7.09
C PHE A 44 -3.97 3.88 6.58
N GLN A 45 -2.96 3.81 7.46
CA GLN A 45 -1.60 4.12 7.07
C GLN A 45 -0.58 3.23 7.76
N SER A 46 0.59 3.14 7.13
CA SER A 46 1.78 2.56 7.70
C SER A 46 2.99 3.37 7.27
N CYS A 47 4.02 3.40 8.09
CA CYS A 47 5.31 3.99 7.79
C CYS A 47 6.43 3.04 8.20
N ALA A 48 7.52 3.10 7.47
CA ALA A 48 8.76 2.44 7.83
C ALA A 48 9.96 3.26 7.37
N PHE A 49 11.03 3.15 8.14
CA PHE A 49 12.26 3.90 7.92
C PHE A 49 13.27 3.04 7.18
N PHE A 50 13.92 3.62 6.18
CA PHE A 50 14.94 2.95 5.39
C PHE A 50 16.17 3.81 5.23
N ARG A 51 17.29 3.15 4.97
CA ARG A 51 18.53 3.79 4.54
C ARG A 51 18.78 3.38 3.09
N ALA A 52 18.98 4.36 2.22
CA ALA A 52 19.36 4.12 0.84
C ALA A 52 20.72 3.42 0.76
N ASP A 53 20.89 2.56 -0.23
CA ASP A 53 22.16 1.90 -0.49
C ASP A 53 23.20 2.86 -1.11
N GLY A 54 24.33 2.31 -1.56
CA GLY A 54 25.39 3.09 -2.22
C GLY A 54 25.00 3.70 -3.56
N ALA A 55 23.95 3.17 -4.21
CA ALA A 55 23.40 3.68 -5.46
C ALA A 55 22.27 4.71 -5.23
N GLY A 56 21.87 4.95 -3.99
CA GLY A 56 20.75 5.84 -3.68
C GLY A 56 19.39 5.16 -3.90
N GLU A 57 19.32 3.85 -3.69
CA GLU A 57 18.09 3.06 -3.86
C GLU A 57 17.58 2.47 -2.53
N VAL A 58 16.26 2.30 -2.43
CA VAL A 58 15.60 1.53 -1.38
C VAL A 58 14.67 0.51 -2.05
N ASP A 59 14.76 -0.74 -1.61
CA ASP A 59 13.91 -1.85 -2.05
C ASP A 59 13.55 -2.63 -0.77
N PRO A 60 12.29 -2.56 -0.28
CA PRO A 60 11.89 -3.25 0.95
C PRO A 60 12.06 -4.78 0.92
N SER A 61 12.34 -5.36 -0.26
CA SER A 61 12.63 -6.79 -0.42
C SER A 61 14.10 -7.14 -0.14
N LEU A 62 14.99 -6.14 -0.16
CA LEU A 62 16.44 -6.30 0.01
C LEU A 62 16.96 -5.53 1.22
N HIS A 63 16.40 -4.34 1.44
CA HIS A 63 16.83 -3.40 2.47
C HIS A 63 15.89 -3.49 3.68
N PRO A 64 16.40 -3.79 4.89
CA PRO A 64 15.57 -3.93 6.07
C PRO A 64 15.00 -2.57 6.50
N ALA A 65 13.74 -2.57 6.91
CA ALA A 65 13.17 -1.45 7.64
C ALA A 65 13.88 -1.30 8.99
N LEU A 66 14.32 -0.08 9.31
CA LEU A 66 15.01 0.26 10.55
C LEU A 66 14.05 0.50 11.72
N GLY A 67 12.76 0.64 11.44
CA GLY A 67 11.71 0.92 12.42
C GLY A 67 10.48 1.53 11.76
N GLY A 68 9.56 2.03 12.59
CA GLY A 68 8.22 2.50 12.17
C GLY A 68 7.17 1.49 12.63
N ASN A 69 6.15 1.24 11.79
CA ASN A 69 5.13 0.21 12.08
C ASN A 69 5.68 -1.22 11.97
N TYR A 70 6.84 -1.42 11.34
CA TYR A 70 7.55 -2.69 11.28
C TYR A 70 9.07 -2.50 11.17
N SER A 71 9.82 -3.59 11.36
CA SER A 71 11.28 -3.64 11.19
C SER A 71 11.71 -4.95 10.54
N GLY A 72 12.88 -4.96 9.90
CA GLY A 72 13.40 -6.09 9.14
C GLY A 72 12.93 -6.10 7.68
N ILE A 73 13.21 -7.20 6.97
CA ILE A 73 12.91 -7.34 5.54
C ILE A 73 11.48 -7.86 5.37
N TRP A 74 10.60 -6.97 4.93
CA TRP A 74 9.19 -7.25 4.66
C TRP A 74 8.79 -6.59 3.34
N PRO A 75 8.88 -7.29 2.19
CA PRO A 75 8.60 -6.70 0.88
C PRO A 75 7.22 -6.03 0.79
N MET A 76 6.22 -6.64 1.44
CA MET A 76 4.84 -6.17 1.50
C MET A 76 4.50 -5.46 2.82
N GLY A 77 5.50 -5.09 3.63
CA GLY A 77 5.31 -4.56 4.98
C GLY A 77 4.42 -3.30 5.00
N LEU A 78 4.60 -2.39 4.05
CA LEU A 78 3.76 -1.19 3.94
C LEU A 78 2.25 -1.51 3.73
N PHE A 79 1.92 -2.66 3.14
CA PHE A 79 0.53 -3.08 2.96
C PHE A 79 -0.01 -3.87 4.16
N TRP A 80 0.79 -4.77 4.73
CA TRP A 80 0.35 -5.66 5.81
C TRP A 80 0.21 -4.94 7.15
N PHE A 81 1.03 -3.92 7.39
CA PHE A 81 1.06 -3.18 8.65
C PHE A 81 0.25 -1.88 8.59
N LEU A 82 -0.68 -1.75 7.64
CA LEU A 82 -1.66 -0.66 7.62
C LEU A 82 -2.50 -0.67 8.90
N GLN A 83 -2.54 0.47 9.59
CA GLN A 83 -3.31 0.67 10.82
C GLN A 83 -4.31 1.82 10.62
N PRO A 84 -5.50 1.75 11.22
CA PRO A 84 -6.48 2.81 11.10
C PRO A 84 -6.04 4.07 11.84
N ASP A 85 -6.49 5.22 11.35
CA ASP A 85 -6.23 6.49 12.00
C ASP A 85 -7.03 6.65 13.27
N THR A 86 -8.29 6.24 13.21
CA THR A 86 -9.18 6.14 14.35
C THR A 86 -9.04 4.77 15.01
N LEU A 87 -8.89 4.76 16.33
CA LEU A 87 -8.78 3.52 17.11
C LEU A 87 -10.00 2.60 16.88
N PHE A 88 -9.75 1.30 16.96
CA PHE A 88 -10.77 0.23 16.88
C PHE A 88 -11.57 0.20 15.57
N ARG A 89 -11.02 0.73 14.48
CA ARG A 89 -11.59 0.59 13.13
C ARG A 89 -11.04 -0.63 12.41
N ARG A 90 -11.86 -1.17 11.51
CA ARG A 90 -11.51 -2.28 10.63
C ARG A 90 -11.67 -1.83 9.18
N LEU A 91 -10.71 -2.18 8.35
CA LEU A 91 -10.71 -1.84 6.92
C LEU A 91 -11.94 -2.44 6.24
N VAL A 92 -12.69 -1.63 5.49
CA VAL A 92 -13.92 -2.06 4.81
C VAL A 92 -13.79 -1.96 3.28
N LYS A 93 -13.89 -3.11 2.62
CA LYS A 93 -14.14 -3.26 1.18
C LYS A 93 -15.46 -3.99 0.95
N ARG A 94 -16.48 -3.33 0.41
CA ARG A 94 -17.79 -3.92 0.07
C ARG A 94 -17.98 -3.98 -1.44
N ASP A 95 -17.56 -2.95 -2.16
CA ASP A 95 -17.58 -2.94 -3.62
C ASP A 95 -16.33 -3.66 -4.17
N VAL A 96 -16.33 -4.98 -4.10
CA VAL A 96 -15.19 -5.81 -4.51
C VAL A 96 -14.93 -5.81 -6.02
N ALA A 97 -15.95 -5.49 -6.83
CA ALA A 97 -15.90 -5.60 -8.29
C ALA A 97 -15.84 -4.25 -9.02
N GLY A 98 -16.45 -3.19 -8.46
CA GLY A 98 -16.56 -1.90 -9.13
C GLY A 98 -15.33 -1.00 -8.95
N SER A 99 -14.52 -1.22 -7.93
CA SER A 99 -13.39 -0.34 -7.61
C SER A 99 -12.23 -1.05 -6.91
N PRO A 100 -10.97 -0.64 -7.16
CA PRO A 100 -9.84 -1.08 -6.36
C PRO A 100 -9.78 -0.31 -5.03
N PHE A 101 -8.88 -0.74 -4.15
CA PHE A 101 -8.29 0.18 -3.19
C PHE A 101 -7.14 0.94 -3.83
N LEU A 102 -7.11 2.26 -3.62
CA LEU A 102 -6.00 3.13 -4.03
C LEU A 102 -5.06 3.32 -2.83
N VAL A 103 -3.86 2.79 -2.96
CA VAL A 103 -2.82 2.92 -1.93
C VAL A 103 -1.81 3.95 -2.43
N HIS A 104 -1.76 5.09 -1.77
CA HIS A 104 -0.77 6.12 -2.03
C HIS A 104 0.52 5.78 -1.30
N LEU A 105 1.63 5.68 -2.03
CA LEU A 105 2.95 5.55 -1.45
C LEU A 105 3.67 6.89 -1.55
N GLU A 106 4.31 7.28 -0.46
CA GLU A 106 5.00 8.55 -0.30
C GLU A 106 6.40 8.30 0.25
N VAL A 107 7.38 9.07 -0.24
CA VAL A 107 8.75 9.07 0.26
C VAL A 107 9.03 10.42 0.89
N PHE A 108 9.51 10.43 2.13
CA PHE A 108 9.91 11.65 2.82
C PHE A 108 11.38 11.61 3.20
N ASN A 109 11.98 12.79 3.30
CA ASN A 109 13.36 12.92 3.75
C ASN A 109 13.45 12.69 5.27
N GLY A 110 14.42 11.90 5.72
CA GLY A 110 14.62 11.65 7.15
C GLY A 110 13.57 10.75 7.79
N LEU A 111 13.48 10.84 9.12
CA LEU A 111 12.58 10.02 9.95
C LEU A 111 11.34 10.83 10.31
N LEU A 112 10.17 10.42 9.80
CA LEU A 112 8.89 11.00 10.20
C LEU A 112 8.30 10.24 11.37
N LEU A 113 8.22 10.93 12.51
CA LEU A 113 7.57 10.41 13.72
C LEU A 113 6.12 10.89 13.85
N ALA A 114 5.78 11.99 13.15
CA ALA A 114 4.43 12.51 13.09
C ALA A 114 3.56 11.67 12.15
N LYS A 115 2.32 11.43 12.57
CA LYS A 115 1.31 10.69 11.80
C LYS A 115 0.85 11.43 10.54
N GLU A 116 0.83 12.75 10.60
CA GLU A 116 0.54 13.64 9.49
C GLU A 116 1.78 14.50 9.21
N PRO A 117 2.54 14.21 8.14
CA PRO A 117 3.69 15.03 7.79
C PRO A 117 3.25 16.40 7.29
N GLN A 118 3.90 17.45 7.80
CA GLN A 118 3.77 18.81 7.27
C GLN A 118 4.71 19.06 6.08
N GLU A 119 5.76 18.25 5.97
CA GLU A 119 6.74 18.33 4.90
C GLU A 119 6.16 17.77 3.60
N GLN A 120 6.63 18.29 2.47
CA GLN A 120 6.25 17.76 1.16
C GLN A 120 7.01 16.45 0.88
N ALA A 121 6.32 15.45 0.33
CA ALA A 121 6.95 14.21 -0.11
C ALA A 121 7.98 14.47 -1.21
N LEU A 122 9.12 13.79 -1.14
CA LEU A 122 10.16 13.77 -2.18
C LEU A 122 9.65 13.16 -3.48
N ALA A 123 8.80 12.14 -3.36
CA ALA A 123 8.13 11.46 -4.46
C ALA A 123 6.88 10.75 -3.94
N SER A 124 5.91 10.53 -4.83
CA SER A 124 4.75 9.69 -4.54
C SER A 124 4.29 8.92 -5.76
N CYS A 125 3.59 7.82 -5.54
CA CYS A 125 2.86 7.10 -6.57
C CYS A 125 1.61 6.45 -5.99
N GLU A 126 0.74 5.93 -6.86
CA GLU A 126 -0.50 5.26 -6.46
C GLU A 126 -0.51 3.83 -7.01
N ALA A 127 -0.78 2.86 -6.13
CA ALA A 127 -0.98 1.46 -6.48
C ALA A 127 -2.47 1.09 -6.35
N GLN A 128 -3.00 0.42 -7.37
CA GLN A 128 -4.36 -0.08 -7.41
C GLN A 128 -4.40 -1.55 -6.98
N ARG A 129 -5.25 -1.85 -6.00
CA ARG A 129 -5.41 -3.18 -5.40
C ARG A 129 -6.84 -3.68 -5.59
N TRP A 130 -7.04 -4.52 -6.61
CA TRP A 130 -8.32 -5.07 -7.03
C TRP A 130 -8.71 -6.31 -6.21
N TYR A 131 -10.02 -6.51 -6.01
CA TYR A 131 -10.55 -7.69 -5.30
C TYR A 131 -11.22 -8.70 -6.24
N VAL A 132 -11.32 -8.36 -7.52
CA VAL A 132 -11.88 -9.20 -8.58
C VAL A 132 -10.91 -9.22 -9.76
N GLY A 133 -10.61 -10.43 -10.24
CA GLY A 133 -9.70 -10.66 -11.36
C GLY A 133 -10.26 -10.20 -12.71
N PRO A 134 -9.41 -9.90 -13.71
CA PRO A 134 -9.85 -9.66 -15.07
C PRO A 134 -10.72 -10.82 -15.59
N GLY A 135 -11.86 -10.49 -16.17
CA GLY A 135 -12.80 -11.46 -16.76
C GLY A 135 -13.65 -12.25 -15.76
N VAL A 136 -13.43 -12.11 -14.44
CA VAL A 136 -14.29 -12.74 -13.44
C VAL A 136 -15.67 -12.10 -13.47
N GLN A 137 -16.70 -12.94 -13.61
CA GLN A 137 -18.09 -12.49 -13.63
C GLN A 137 -18.71 -12.54 -12.23
N ARG A 138 -19.38 -11.46 -11.81
CA ARG A 138 -20.12 -11.41 -10.55
C ARG A 138 -21.62 -11.49 -10.81
N VAL A 139 -22.25 -12.56 -10.33
CA VAL A 139 -23.69 -12.82 -10.48
C VAL A 139 -24.38 -12.72 -9.11
N ALA A 140 -25.41 -11.89 -9.00
CA ALA A 140 -26.21 -11.80 -7.78
C ALA A 140 -27.17 -13.00 -7.69
N ILE A 141 -27.15 -13.70 -6.55
CA ILE A 141 -28.02 -14.85 -6.30
C ILE A 141 -29.21 -14.43 -5.44
N LYS A 142 -30.42 -14.67 -5.96
CA LYS A 142 -31.69 -14.45 -5.26
C LYS A 142 -32.65 -15.62 -5.51
N GLU A 143 -32.30 -16.80 -5.01
CA GLU A 143 -33.05 -18.04 -5.23
C GLU A 143 -33.70 -18.52 -3.93
N GLY A 144 -35.04 -18.54 -3.89
CA GLY A 144 -35.78 -18.90 -2.68
C GLY A 144 -35.36 -18.05 -1.46
N ARG A 145 -34.85 -18.70 -0.41
CA ARG A 145 -34.30 -18.05 0.80
C ARG A 145 -32.81 -17.69 0.69
N VAL A 146 -32.12 -18.14 -0.36
CA VAL A 146 -30.68 -17.92 -0.56
C VAL A 146 -30.44 -16.52 -1.11
N ARG A 147 -29.51 -15.79 -0.48
CA ARG A 147 -29.05 -14.47 -0.92
C ARG A 147 -27.52 -14.47 -0.92
N GLY A 148 -26.91 -14.10 -2.02
CA GLY A 148 -25.45 -14.12 -2.14
C GLY A 148 -24.94 -13.52 -3.45
N ALA A 149 -23.64 -13.70 -3.69
CA ALA A 149 -22.99 -13.38 -4.95
C ALA A 149 -22.11 -14.56 -5.36
N LEU A 150 -22.28 -15.02 -6.60
CA LEU A 150 -21.45 -16.04 -7.23
C LEU A 150 -20.39 -15.33 -8.08
N PHE A 151 -19.15 -15.81 -8.01
CA PHE A 151 -18.04 -15.33 -8.84
C PHE A 151 -17.58 -16.46 -9.74
N LEU A 152 -17.62 -16.25 -11.06
CA LEU A 152 -17.24 -17.23 -12.06
C LEU A 152 -15.91 -16.81 -12.72
N PRO A 153 -14.98 -17.75 -12.96
CA PRO A 153 -13.78 -17.45 -13.74
C PRO A 153 -14.13 -17.04 -15.18
N PRO A 154 -13.20 -16.39 -15.90
CA PRO A 154 -13.35 -16.09 -17.33
C PRO A 154 -13.54 -17.33 -18.21
#